data_AF-A0A7S4B545-F1
#
_entry.id   AF-A0A7S4B545-F1
#
_cell.length_a   1.000
_cell.length_b   1.000
_cell.length_c   1.000
_cell.angle_alpha   90.00
_cell.angle_beta   90.00
_cell.angle_gamma   90.00
#
_symmetry.space_group_name_H-M   'P 1'
#
loop_
_entity.id
_entity.type
_entity.pdbx_description
1 polymer ?
#
loop_
_entity_poly.entity_id
_entity_poly.type
_entity_poly.pdbx_seq_one_letter_code
_entity_poly.pdbx_strand_id
1 'polypeptide(L)'
;RTQPTMGIMSRAQPSAPAPNAPCTTVHVAINSAQAYAAPRARLLQSMRKHGVPMQQVHVFLAGSTADDIVQDEHGVRFYPVRHESIDFSALVHIAESPRLFSNVRQWFYMHDTCDVGRGFWPNATRWCESGLPACALPLTRSLPSSSMGLYDAAFLARHAADILALKNARALPIEKWKKRGFGWEDKLFKVCDAESPVPIRRFTRRCFNATIGRRTCICSNLAIDETPKSVYGPLSTPRQEWRFECADVVKYKANYRRNLSLVLQP
;
A
#
# COMPACT_ATOMS: atom_id res chain seq x y z
N ARG A 1 66.09 -12.54 -33.65
CA ARG A 1 65.39 -12.83 -32.37
C ARG A 1 64.98 -11.50 -31.76
N THR A 2 63.74 -11.09 -32.01
CA THR A 2 63.13 -9.85 -31.50
C THR A 2 61.84 -10.25 -30.81
N GLN A 3 61.75 -10.02 -29.50
CA GLN A 3 60.56 -10.33 -28.72
C GLN A 3 59.50 -9.22 -28.90
N PRO A 4 58.22 -9.56 -29.04
CA PRO A 4 57.15 -8.57 -29.07
C PRO A 4 56.77 -8.15 -27.64
N THR A 5 56.68 -6.85 -27.43
CA THR A 5 56.18 -6.20 -26.21
C THR A 5 54.66 -6.35 -26.12
N MET A 6 54.16 -6.97 -25.04
CA MET A 6 52.73 -7.06 -24.76
C MET A 6 52.20 -5.70 -24.28
N GLY A 7 51.30 -5.10 -25.08
CA GLY A 7 50.56 -3.91 -24.74
C GLY A 7 49.55 -4.19 -23.62
N ILE A 8 49.64 -3.41 -22.55
CA ILE A 8 48.69 -3.43 -21.43
C ILE A 8 47.38 -2.81 -21.93
N MET A 9 46.35 -3.64 -22.15
CA MET A 9 45.00 -3.16 -22.43
C MET A 9 44.39 -2.57 -21.16
N SER A 10 44.23 -1.25 -21.14
CA SER A 10 43.48 -0.52 -20.12
C SER A 10 42.03 -1.01 -20.10
N ARG A 11 41.62 -1.67 -19.01
CA ARG A 11 40.21 -2.03 -18.78
C ARG A 11 39.43 -0.73 -18.52
N ALA A 12 38.57 -0.37 -19.47
CA ALA A 12 37.58 0.67 -19.27
C ALA A 12 36.77 0.37 -18.00
N GLN A 13 36.81 1.30 -17.03
CA GLN A 13 35.94 1.22 -15.87
C GLN A 13 34.48 1.32 -16.33
N PRO A 14 33.58 0.45 -15.85
CA PRO A 14 32.17 0.58 -16.15
C PRO A 14 31.69 1.95 -15.64
N SER A 15 31.16 2.75 -16.57
CA SER A 15 30.51 4.02 -16.28
C SER A 15 29.47 3.83 -15.19
N ALA A 16 29.47 4.72 -14.18
CA ALA A 16 28.46 4.75 -13.14
C ALA A 16 27.05 4.69 -13.77
N PRO A 17 26.12 3.88 -13.22
CA PRO A 17 24.77 3.81 -13.74
C PRO A 17 24.17 5.21 -13.80
N ALA A 18 23.59 5.55 -14.95
CA ALA A 18 22.86 6.80 -15.13
C ALA A 18 21.84 6.96 -14.00
N PRO A 19 21.59 8.19 -13.50
CA PRO A 19 20.59 8.42 -12.47
C PRO A 19 19.27 7.79 -12.91
N ASN A 20 18.85 6.76 -12.16
CA ASN A 20 17.68 5.92 -12.45
C ASN A 20 16.51 6.81 -12.89
N ALA A 21 15.95 6.51 -14.07
CA ALA A 21 14.75 7.20 -14.53
C ALA A 21 13.69 7.14 -13.42
N PRO A 22 12.98 8.25 -13.14
CA PRO A 22 12.00 8.26 -12.06
C PRO A 22 10.93 7.20 -12.32
N CYS A 23 10.62 6.45 -11.28
CA CYS A 23 9.65 5.37 -11.30
C CYS A 23 8.21 5.94 -11.36
N THR A 24 7.81 6.46 -12.52
CA THR A 24 6.56 7.23 -12.72
C THR A 24 5.29 6.40 -12.77
N THR A 25 5.40 5.07 -12.87
CA THR A 25 4.26 4.16 -13.04
C THR A 25 3.82 3.48 -11.73
N VAL A 26 4.54 3.72 -10.63
CA VAL A 26 4.13 3.29 -9.28
C VAL A 26 3.40 4.43 -8.60
N HIS A 27 2.19 4.18 -8.10
CA HIS A 27 1.41 5.21 -7.41
C HIS A 27 1.01 4.71 -6.03
N VAL A 28 0.77 5.65 -5.10
CA VAL A 28 0.25 5.34 -3.76
C VAL A 28 -1.25 5.60 -3.75
N ALA A 29 -2.03 4.58 -3.36
CA ALA A 29 -3.45 4.71 -3.11
C ALA A 29 -3.71 4.72 -1.61
N ILE A 30 -4.19 5.84 -1.09
CA ILE A 30 -4.54 6.03 0.32
C ILE A 30 -6.06 5.90 0.46
N ASN A 31 -6.51 4.85 1.13
CA ASN A 31 -7.89 4.72 1.57
C ASN A 31 -8.13 5.58 2.82
N SER A 32 -9.01 6.56 2.71
CA SER A 32 -9.37 7.49 3.79
C SER A 32 -10.89 7.71 3.82
N ALA A 33 -11.37 8.33 4.88
CA ALA A 33 -12.75 8.83 4.96
C ALA A 33 -12.75 10.36 4.94
N GLN A 34 -13.81 10.97 4.40
CA GLN A 34 -13.99 12.42 4.39
C GLN A 34 -13.82 12.99 5.81
N ALA A 35 -14.41 12.32 6.80
CA ALA A 35 -14.35 12.70 8.22
C ALA A 35 -12.94 12.61 8.85
N TYR A 36 -11.99 11.87 8.26
CA TYR A 36 -10.70 11.55 8.89
C TYR A 36 -9.57 12.46 8.40
N ALA A 37 -9.70 13.76 8.65
CA ALA A 37 -8.71 14.74 8.22
C ALA A 37 -7.35 14.59 8.92
N ALA A 38 -7.33 14.41 10.24
CA ALA A 38 -6.09 14.43 11.02
C ALA A 38 -5.13 13.25 10.70
N PRO A 39 -5.57 11.97 10.63
CA PRO A 39 -4.70 10.86 10.24
C PRO A 39 -4.14 11.06 8.83
N ARG A 40 -4.99 11.47 7.88
CA ARG A 40 -4.61 11.74 6.50
C ARG A 40 -3.55 12.84 6.41
N ALA A 41 -3.76 13.98 7.08
CA ALA A 41 -2.82 15.10 7.08
C ALA A 41 -1.44 14.67 7.60
N ARG A 42 -1.40 13.87 8.67
CA ARG A 42 -0.16 13.31 9.22
C ARG A 42 0.58 12.43 8.20
N LEU A 43 -0.13 11.50 7.55
CA LEU A 43 0.47 10.62 6.54
C LEU A 43 1.03 11.40 5.34
N LEU A 44 0.28 12.39 4.84
CA LEU A 44 0.73 13.23 3.73
C LEU A 44 1.96 14.08 4.13
N GLN A 45 1.99 14.58 5.36
CA GLN A 45 3.14 15.31 5.89
C GLN A 45 4.40 14.43 5.93
N SER A 46 4.29 13.19 6.41
CA SER A 46 5.45 12.30 6.46
C SER A 46 5.90 11.82 5.08
N MET A 47 4.97 11.53 4.18
CA MET A 47 5.29 11.25 2.77
C MET A 47 6.10 12.38 2.14
N ARG A 48 5.66 13.63 2.31
CA ARG A 48 6.36 14.81 1.81
C ARG A 48 7.73 14.96 2.44
N LYS A 49 7.81 14.87 3.77
CA LYS A 49 9.06 14.93 4.55
C LYS A 49 10.07 13.90 4.07
N HIS A 50 9.61 12.73 3.64
CA HIS A 50 10.46 11.60 3.24
C HIS A 50 10.60 11.43 1.72
N GLY A 51 10.25 12.46 0.94
CA GLY A 51 10.57 12.54 -0.48
C GLY A 51 9.70 11.63 -1.38
N VAL A 52 8.48 11.30 -0.95
CA VAL A 52 7.50 10.67 -1.84
C VAL A 52 7.06 11.69 -2.89
N PRO A 53 7.05 11.36 -4.19
CA PRO A 53 6.52 12.23 -5.23
C PRO A 53 5.01 12.42 -5.06
N MET A 54 4.59 13.56 -4.52
CA MET A 54 3.20 13.80 -4.13
C MET A 54 2.21 13.76 -5.31
N GLN A 55 2.66 14.02 -6.54
CA GLN A 55 1.89 13.82 -7.77
C GLN A 55 1.52 12.35 -8.08
N GLN A 56 2.22 11.40 -7.44
CA GLN A 56 1.96 9.97 -7.50
C GLN A 56 1.13 9.49 -6.30
N VAL A 57 0.65 10.39 -5.44
CA VAL A 57 -0.19 10.09 -4.28
C VAL A 57 -1.65 10.40 -4.59
N HIS A 58 -2.51 9.41 -4.35
CA HIS A 58 -3.95 9.46 -4.58
C HIS A 58 -4.66 9.19 -3.26
N VAL A 59 -5.52 10.12 -2.84
CA VAL A 59 -6.34 9.96 -1.65
C VAL A 59 -7.79 9.78 -2.05
N PHE A 60 -8.39 8.68 -1.61
CA PHE A 60 -9.79 8.38 -1.89
C PHE A 60 -10.60 8.67 -0.63
N LEU A 61 -11.49 9.67 -0.72
CA LEU A 61 -12.26 10.21 0.39
C LEU A 61 -13.63 9.57 0.44
N ALA A 62 -13.74 8.47 1.18
CA ALA A 62 -15.00 7.75 1.37
C ALA A 62 -16.06 8.60 2.08
N GLY A 63 -17.32 8.45 1.68
CA GLY A 63 -18.46 9.20 2.22
C GLY A 63 -18.49 10.67 1.81
N SER A 64 -17.74 11.07 0.77
CA SER A 64 -17.77 12.44 0.28
C SER A 64 -19.01 12.71 -0.58
N THR A 65 -19.61 13.90 -0.42
CA THR A 65 -20.70 14.40 -1.27
C THR A 65 -20.22 15.28 -2.41
N ALA A 66 -18.92 15.57 -2.48
CA ALA A 66 -18.32 16.27 -3.61
C ALA A 66 -18.26 15.36 -4.83
N ASP A 67 -18.19 15.95 -6.01
CA ASP A 67 -18.08 15.22 -7.28
C ASP A 67 -16.74 15.46 -7.99
N ASP A 68 -16.10 16.59 -7.71
CA ASP A 68 -14.88 16.98 -8.39
C ASP A 68 -13.62 16.39 -7.73
N ILE A 69 -12.72 15.90 -8.58
CA ILE A 69 -11.36 15.53 -8.16
C ILE A 69 -10.60 16.83 -7.92
N VAL A 70 -10.08 17.00 -6.71
CA VAL A 70 -9.29 18.18 -6.32
C VAL A 70 -7.82 17.80 -6.27
N GLN A 71 -6.95 18.73 -6.68
CA GLN A 71 -5.51 18.60 -6.51
C GLN A 71 -5.02 19.68 -5.54
N ASP A 72 -4.20 19.31 -4.54
CA ASP A 72 -3.57 20.29 -3.64
C ASP A 72 -2.35 20.97 -4.27
N GLU A 73 -1.78 21.94 -3.57
CA GLU A 73 -0.60 22.70 -3.98
C GLU A 73 0.67 21.85 -4.12
N HIS A 74 0.66 20.61 -3.61
CA HIS A 74 1.77 19.66 -3.71
C HIS A 74 1.55 18.60 -4.79
N GLY A 75 0.40 18.60 -5.48
CA GLY A 75 0.07 17.64 -6.53
C GLY A 75 -0.67 16.40 -6.05
N VAL A 76 -1.03 16.30 -4.77
CA VAL A 76 -1.84 15.18 -4.26
C VAL A 76 -3.24 15.28 -4.85
N ARG A 77 -3.73 14.17 -5.41
CA ARG A 77 -5.08 14.11 -5.98
C ARG A 77 -6.06 13.49 -4.98
N PHE A 78 -7.14 14.19 -4.72
CA PHE A 78 -8.22 13.80 -3.82
C PHE A 78 -9.45 13.41 -4.64
N TYR A 79 -9.82 12.14 -4.55
CA TYR A 79 -10.95 11.55 -5.27
C TYR A 79 -12.12 11.44 -4.29
N PRO A 80 -13.20 12.20 -4.47
CA PRO A 80 -14.40 12.00 -3.67
C PRO A 80 -15.04 10.66 -4.01
N VAL A 81 -15.37 9.87 -2.99
CA VAL A 81 -16.01 8.57 -3.14
C VAL A 81 -17.32 8.56 -2.36
N ARG A 82 -18.46 8.53 -3.06
CA ARG A 82 -19.80 8.64 -2.47
C ARG A 82 -20.21 7.51 -1.52
N HIS A 83 -19.47 6.41 -1.48
CA HIS A 83 -19.74 5.28 -0.60
C HIS A 83 -18.62 5.05 0.41
N GLU A 84 -18.94 4.34 1.49
CA GLU A 84 -17.98 3.94 2.51
C GLU A 84 -17.82 2.42 2.57
N SER A 85 -16.86 1.93 1.80
CA SER A 85 -16.36 0.56 1.87
C SER A 85 -15.14 0.54 2.78
N ILE A 86 -15.36 0.40 4.08
CA ILE A 86 -14.30 0.38 5.11
C ILE A 86 -13.08 -0.43 4.63
N ASP A 87 -11.90 0.19 4.61
CA ASP A 87 -10.64 -0.39 4.14
C ASP A 87 -10.59 -0.85 2.67
N PHE A 88 -11.56 -0.48 1.83
CA PHE A 88 -11.63 -0.88 0.41
C PHE A 88 -12.12 0.22 -0.56
N SER A 89 -12.60 1.38 -0.09
CA SER A 89 -13.16 2.44 -0.95
C SER A 89 -12.24 2.85 -2.09
N ALA A 90 -10.93 2.97 -1.85
CA ALA A 90 -10.01 3.30 -2.94
C ALA A 90 -9.90 2.18 -3.99
N LEU A 91 -9.83 0.91 -3.56
CA LEU A 91 -9.76 -0.23 -4.48
C LEU A 91 -11.03 -0.30 -5.33
N VAL A 92 -12.20 -0.09 -4.72
CA VAL A 92 -13.47 0.00 -5.43
C VAL A 92 -13.43 1.11 -6.46
N HIS A 93 -13.01 2.33 -6.09
CA HIS A 93 -12.94 3.44 -7.04
C HIS A 93 -11.95 3.20 -8.19
N ILE A 94 -10.79 2.59 -7.91
CA ILE A 94 -9.81 2.19 -8.94
C ILE A 94 -10.45 1.20 -9.93
N ALA A 95 -11.22 0.24 -9.44
CA ALA A 95 -11.92 -0.74 -10.28
C ALA A 95 -13.08 -0.13 -11.09
N GLU A 96 -13.75 0.90 -10.58
CA GLU A 96 -14.83 1.61 -11.28
C GLU A 96 -14.31 2.53 -12.39
N SER A 97 -13.10 3.07 -12.23
CA SER A 97 -12.56 4.14 -13.08
C SER A 97 -11.20 3.79 -13.71
N PRO A 98 -11.03 2.63 -14.35
CA PRO A 98 -9.70 2.17 -14.82
C PRO A 98 -9.06 3.13 -15.82
N ARG A 99 -9.86 3.86 -16.62
CA ARG A 99 -9.37 4.84 -17.60
C ARG A 99 -8.67 6.04 -16.95
N LEU A 100 -9.06 6.43 -15.73
CA LEU A 100 -8.42 7.53 -14.99
C LEU A 100 -7.00 7.19 -14.53
N PHE A 101 -6.67 5.89 -14.48
CA PHE A 101 -5.44 5.37 -13.93
C PHE A 101 -4.62 4.59 -14.97
N SER A 102 -4.83 4.86 -16.26
CA SER A 102 -4.21 4.14 -17.37
C SER A 102 -2.69 4.20 -17.39
N ASN A 103 -2.08 5.23 -16.78
CA ASN A 103 -0.65 5.38 -16.65
C ASN A 103 -0.05 4.64 -15.43
N VAL A 104 -0.89 4.04 -14.57
CA VAL A 104 -0.44 3.35 -13.35
C VAL A 104 -0.22 1.87 -13.64
N ARG A 105 1.00 1.38 -13.43
CA ARG A 105 1.35 -0.04 -13.53
C ARG A 105 1.18 -0.75 -12.19
N GLN A 106 1.53 -0.07 -11.09
CA GLN A 106 1.55 -0.64 -9.75
C GLN A 106 0.96 0.32 -8.73
N TRP A 107 0.19 -0.22 -7.80
CA TRP A 107 -0.38 0.50 -6.66
C TRP A 107 0.25 0.04 -5.36
N PHE A 108 0.85 0.96 -4.61
CA PHE A 108 1.07 0.76 -3.18
C PHE A 108 -0.20 1.20 -2.44
N TYR A 109 -0.99 0.23 -2.02
CA TYR A 109 -2.23 0.47 -1.29
C TYR A 109 -1.99 0.54 0.21
N MET A 110 -2.46 1.61 0.85
CA MET A 110 -2.39 1.79 2.29
C MET A 110 -3.58 2.61 2.82
N HIS A 111 -3.72 2.70 4.15
CA HIS A 111 -4.78 3.49 4.77
C HIS A 111 -4.19 4.77 5.37
N ASP A 112 -5.04 5.76 5.62
CA ASP A 112 -4.68 7.04 6.25
C ASP A 112 -4.15 6.94 7.69
N THR A 113 -4.39 5.84 8.39
CA THR A 113 -3.85 5.63 9.75
C THR A 113 -2.40 5.11 9.77
N CYS A 114 -1.61 5.44 8.76
CA CYS A 114 -0.21 5.06 8.64
C CYS A 114 0.73 6.26 8.86
N ASP A 115 2.02 5.94 9.01
CA ASP A 115 3.16 6.83 8.86
C ASP A 115 4.19 6.17 7.93
N VAL A 116 5.05 6.97 7.32
CA VAL A 116 6.15 6.47 6.48
C VAL A 116 7.47 7.12 6.85
N GLY A 117 8.58 6.40 6.68
CA GLY A 117 9.93 6.92 6.85
C GLY A 117 10.69 7.10 5.53
N ARG A 118 11.99 7.42 5.64
CA ARG A 118 12.88 7.73 4.50
C ARG A 118 13.04 6.58 3.52
N GLY A 119 12.94 5.34 4.00
CA GLY A 119 13.06 4.13 3.19
C GLY A 119 11.80 3.78 2.42
N PHE A 120 10.65 4.42 2.68
CA PHE A 120 9.38 3.99 2.11
C PHE A 120 9.37 4.02 0.58
N TRP A 121 9.69 5.17 -0.02
CA TRP A 121 9.60 5.33 -1.47
C TRP A 121 10.57 4.42 -2.25
N PRO A 122 11.86 4.31 -1.89
CA PRO A 122 12.76 3.34 -2.51
C PRO A 122 12.28 1.89 -2.38
N ASN A 123 11.71 1.52 -1.22
CA ASN A 123 11.19 0.17 -0.99
C ASN A 123 9.91 -0.12 -1.79
N ALA A 124 9.03 0.87 -1.95
CA ALA A 124 7.81 0.75 -2.76
C ALA A 124 8.11 0.64 -4.26
N THR A 125 9.16 1.31 -4.73
CA THR A 125 9.47 1.44 -6.17
C THR A 125 10.50 0.47 -6.70
N ARG A 126 11.18 -0.32 -5.85
CA ARG A 126 12.26 -1.23 -6.27
C ARG A 126 11.88 -2.29 -7.32
N TRP A 127 10.59 -2.46 -7.59
CA TRP A 127 10.04 -3.44 -8.55
C TRP A 127 9.48 -2.82 -9.82
N CYS A 128 9.64 -1.51 -10.05
CA CYS A 128 8.93 -0.91 -11.17
C CYS A 128 9.53 -1.21 -12.55
N GLU A 129 10.84 -1.44 -12.61
CA GLU A 129 11.50 -1.88 -13.84
C GLU A 129 11.21 -3.37 -14.09
N SER A 130 11.51 -4.22 -13.10
CA SER A 130 11.39 -5.68 -13.20
C SER A 130 9.94 -6.21 -13.12
N GLY A 131 8.99 -5.37 -12.72
CA GLY A 131 7.64 -5.81 -12.36
C GLY A 131 7.58 -6.44 -10.97
N LEU A 132 6.37 -6.65 -10.47
CA LEU A 132 6.22 -7.37 -9.20
C LEU A 132 6.59 -8.85 -9.39
N PRO A 133 7.24 -9.48 -8.40
CA PRO A 133 7.50 -10.92 -8.43
C PRO A 133 6.21 -11.74 -8.27
N ALA A 134 5.05 -11.11 -8.07
CA ALA A 134 3.73 -11.71 -7.92
C ALA A 134 2.68 -10.69 -8.39
N CYS A 135 1.46 -11.11 -8.75
CA CYS A 135 0.35 -10.19 -9.04
C CYS A 135 0.05 -9.16 -7.93
N ALA A 136 0.34 -9.51 -6.68
CA ALA A 136 0.22 -8.65 -5.52
C ALA A 136 1.16 -9.13 -4.39
N LEU A 137 1.65 -8.20 -3.58
CA LEU A 137 2.52 -8.46 -2.43
C LEU A 137 1.97 -7.78 -1.17
N PRO A 138 1.47 -8.54 -0.18
CA PRO A 138 1.10 -7.95 1.10
C PRO A 138 2.32 -7.39 1.83
N LEU A 139 2.10 -6.44 2.75
CA LEU A 139 3.16 -5.95 3.64
C LEU A 139 3.83 -7.10 4.41
N THR A 140 3.06 -8.07 4.92
CA THR A 140 3.59 -9.27 5.58
C THR A 140 2.66 -10.46 5.38
N ARG A 141 3.18 -11.67 5.64
CA ARG A 141 2.40 -12.92 5.73
C ARG A 141 2.25 -13.45 7.14
N SER A 142 2.98 -12.88 8.09
CA SER A 142 2.91 -13.33 9.49
C SER A 142 1.57 -12.97 10.14
N LEU A 143 0.95 -11.88 9.71
CA LEU A 143 -0.33 -11.36 10.17
C LEU A 143 -1.09 -10.70 9.00
N PRO A 144 -2.44 -10.57 9.09
CA PRO A 144 -3.20 -9.85 8.09
C PRO A 144 -2.70 -8.41 7.94
N SER A 145 -2.47 -7.97 6.70
CA SER A 145 -1.95 -6.63 6.42
C SER A 145 -3.06 -5.59 6.20
N SER A 146 -4.32 -5.95 6.47
CA SER A 146 -5.48 -5.11 6.14
C SER A 146 -5.52 -4.72 4.67
N SER A 147 -5.23 -5.68 3.80
CA SER A 147 -5.12 -5.48 2.36
C SER A 147 -3.99 -4.52 1.94
N MET A 148 -3.17 -4.01 2.85
CA MET A 148 -2.05 -3.10 2.52
C MET A 148 -0.89 -3.86 1.87
N GLY A 149 -0.31 -3.26 0.84
CA GLY A 149 0.77 -3.84 0.06
C GLY A 149 0.82 -3.31 -1.36
N LEU A 150 1.54 -4.02 -2.24
CA LEU A 150 1.65 -3.71 -3.65
C LEU A 150 0.69 -4.56 -4.48
N TYR A 151 0.12 -3.95 -5.51
CA TYR A 151 -0.77 -4.59 -6.47
C TYR A 151 -0.37 -4.20 -7.89
N ASP A 152 -0.31 -5.17 -8.80
CA ASP A 152 -0.27 -4.86 -10.23
C ASP A 152 -1.65 -4.33 -10.67
N ALA A 153 -1.68 -3.21 -11.40
CA ALA A 153 -2.93 -2.61 -11.87
C ALA A 153 -3.70 -3.58 -12.80
N ALA A 154 -2.99 -4.34 -13.63
CA ALA A 154 -3.57 -5.36 -14.48
C ALA A 154 -4.23 -6.50 -13.68
N PHE A 155 -3.70 -6.84 -12.50
CA PHE A 155 -4.32 -7.81 -11.60
C PHE A 155 -5.62 -7.25 -11.01
N LEU A 156 -5.61 -6.01 -10.51
CA LEU A 156 -6.83 -5.37 -10.02
C LEU A 156 -7.92 -5.29 -11.10
N ALA A 157 -7.55 -4.99 -12.35
CA ALA A 157 -8.48 -4.93 -13.47
C ALA A 157 -9.13 -6.30 -13.77
N ARG A 158 -8.35 -7.40 -13.73
CA ARG A 158 -8.91 -8.76 -13.93
C ARG A 158 -9.86 -9.18 -12.81
N HIS A 159 -9.64 -8.71 -11.58
CA HIS A 159 -10.49 -8.99 -10.42
C HIS A 159 -11.45 -7.86 -10.06
N ALA A 160 -11.77 -6.99 -11.02
CA ALA A 160 -12.67 -5.87 -10.77
C ALA A 160 -14.01 -6.33 -10.20
N ALA A 161 -14.58 -7.43 -10.68
CA ALA A 161 -15.85 -7.97 -10.15
C ALA A 161 -15.76 -8.34 -8.65
N ASP A 162 -14.67 -8.98 -8.22
CA ASP A 162 -14.43 -9.33 -6.81
C ASP A 162 -14.30 -8.06 -5.95
N ILE A 163 -13.62 -7.04 -6.48
CA ILE A 163 -13.42 -5.76 -5.80
C ILE A 163 -14.73 -4.99 -5.68
N LEU A 164 -15.53 -4.92 -6.74
CA LEU A 164 -16.81 -4.21 -6.75
C LEU A 164 -17.83 -4.86 -5.81
N ALA A 165 -17.72 -6.17 -5.53
CA ALA A 165 -18.52 -6.85 -4.51
C ALA A 165 -18.25 -6.35 -3.06
N LEU A 166 -17.17 -5.58 -2.85
CA LEU A 166 -16.83 -4.89 -1.60
C LEU A 166 -17.42 -3.48 -1.50
N LYS A 167 -18.19 -3.04 -2.49
CA LYS A 167 -18.88 -1.76 -2.44
C LYS A 167 -20.01 -1.77 -1.40
N ASN A 168 -19.97 -0.87 -0.43
CA ASN A 168 -21.09 -0.63 0.49
C ASN A 168 -22.14 0.23 -0.19
N ALA A 169 -22.84 -0.32 -1.18
CA ALA A 169 -23.84 0.40 -1.97
C ALA A 169 -25.16 0.66 -1.22
N ARG A 170 -25.36 0.01 -0.05
CA ARG A 170 -26.65 0.01 0.66
C ARG A 170 -26.66 0.90 1.91
N ALA A 171 -25.63 1.72 2.10
CA ALA A 171 -25.43 2.52 3.31
C ALA A 171 -25.62 1.68 4.59
N LEU A 172 -25.14 0.43 4.58
CA LEU A 172 -25.24 -0.41 5.76
C LEU A 172 -24.46 0.24 6.90
N PRO A 173 -24.95 0.15 8.15
CA PRO A 173 -24.22 0.64 9.32
C PRO A 173 -22.77 0.13 9.31
N ILE A 174 -21.84 1.03 9.63
CA ILE A 174 -20.39 0.81 9.56
C ILE A 174 -20.00 -0.49 10.27
N GLU A 175 -20.60 -0.82 11.41
CA GLU A 175 -20.33 -2.01 12.21
C GLU A 175 -20.67 -3.30 11.45
N LYS A 176 -21.84 -3.32 10.80
CA LYS A 176 -22.29 -4.47 10.00
C LYS A 176 -21.38 -4.64 8.79
N TRP A 177 -21.02 -3.54 8.14
CA TRP A 177 -20.14 -3.58 6.99
C TRP A 177 -18.73 -4.02 7.36
N LYS A 178 -18.20 -3.53 8.49
CA LYS A 178 -16.89 -3.89 9.02
C LYS A 178 -16.77 -5.38 9.29
N LYS A 179 -17.81 -5.99 9.86
CA LYS A 179 -17.87 -7.44 10.08
C LYS A 179 -17.74 -8.22 8.77
N ARG A 180 -18.39 -7.75 7.69
CA ARG A 180 -18.22 -8.32 6.34
C ARG A 180 -16.81 -8.07 5.80
N GLY A 181 -16.31 -6.84 5.92
CA GLY A 181 -14.98 -6.44 5.46
C GLY A 181 -13.85 -7.28 6.06
N PHE A 182 -13.94 -7.66 7.33
CA PHE A 182 -12.96 -8.55 7.97
C PHE A 182 -12.81 -9.90 7.27
N GLY A 183 -13.90 -10.50 6.77
CA GLY A 183 -13.83 -11.74 6.00
C GLY A 183 -13.09 -11.60 4.66
N TRP A 184 -13.10 -10.38 4.13
CA TRP A 184 -12.48 -10.01 2.86
C TRP A 184 -11.06 -9.45 3.00
N GLU A 185 -10.59 -9.26 4.23
CA GLU A 185 -9.22 -8.85 4.51
C GLU A 185 -8.22 -9.80 3.82
N ASP A 186 -7.31 -9.20 3.06
CA ASP A 186 -6.30 -9.88 2.25
C ASP A 186 -6.85 -10.88 1.23
N LYS A 187 -8.14 -10.79 0.86
CA LYS A 187 -8.74 -11.73 -0.10
C LYS A 187 -8.03 -11.69 -1.45
N LEU A 188 -7.71 -10.52 -1.96
CA LEU A 188 -6.98 -10.37 -3.22
C LEU A 188 -5.58 -10.99 -3.15
N PHE A 189 -4.87 -10.90 -2.03
CA PHE A 189 -3.59 -11.60 -1.86
C PHE A 189 -3.77 -13.12 -1.89
N LYS A 190 -4.85 -13.66 -1.31
CA LYS A 190 -5.17 -15.10 -1.41
C LYS A 190 -5.48 -15.51 -2.85
N VAL A 191 -6.19 -14.67 -3.60
CA VAL A 191 -6.48 -14.93 -5.01
C VAL A 191 -5.19 -14.98 -5.81
N CYS A 192 -4.30 -14.00 -5.62
CA CYS A 192 -2.98 -14.00 -6.25
C CYS A 192 -2.15 -15.25 -5.90
N ASP A 193 -2.23 -15.72 -4.66
CA ASP A 193 -1.60 -16.98 -4.23
C ASP A 193 -2.20 -18.22 -4.89
N ALA A 194 -3.53 -18.25 -5.06
CA ALA A 194 -4.23 -19.36 -5.68
C ALA A 194 -3.96 -19.44 -7.20
N GLU A 195 -3.74 -18.30 -7.85
CA GLU A 195 -3.32 -18.23 -9.26
C GLU A 195 -1.84 -18.55 -9.49
N SER A 196 -1.07 -18.73 -8.40
CA SER A 196 0.34 -19.09 -8.52
C SER A 196 0.48 -20.56 -8.95
N PRO A 197 1.45 -20.91 -9.84
CA PRO A 197 1.62 -22.29 -10.32
C PRO A 197 1.81 -23.33 -9.23
N VAL A 198 2.34 -22.92 -8.08
CA VAL A 198 2.45 -23.74 -6.89
C VAL A 198 1.69 -23.05 -5.75
N PRO A 199 0.80 -23.76 -5.03
CA PRO A 199 0.03 -23.19 -3.93
C PRO A 199 0.93 -22.57 -2.85
N ILE A 200 0.62 -21.34 -2.46
CA ILE A 200 1.37 -20.60 -1.44
C ILE A 200 0.62 -20.65 -0.10
N ARG A 201 1.32 -21.05 0.97
CA ARG A 201 0.74 -21.05 2.33
C ARG A 201 0.66 -19.63 2.90
N ARG A 202 -0.43 -19.35 3.61
CA ARG A 202 -0.79 -17.99 4.08
C ARG A 202 -0.01 -17.51 5.30
N PHE A 203 0.62 -18.40 6.07
CA PHE A 203 1.25 -18.06 7.35
C PHE A 203 2.72 -18.46 7.40
N THR A 204 3.53 -17.86 6.53
CA THR A 204 4.97 -17.99 6.57
C THR A 204 5.58 -16.75 7.21
N ARG A 205 6.51 -16.93 8.15
CA ARG A 205 7.30 -15.82 8.70
C ARG A 205 8.31 -15.27 7.70
N ARG A 206 8.56 -15.96 6.58
CA ARG A 206 9.52 -15.55 5.55
C ARG A 206 8.77 -15.17 4.29
N CYS A 207 9.15 -14.03 3.71
CA CYS A 207 8.60 -13.60 2.43
C CYS A 207 9.16 -14.36 1.22
N PHE A 208 10.40 -14.83 1.29
CA PHE A 208 10.95 -15.65 0.21
C PHE A 208 10.41 -17.07 0.31
N ASN A 209 9.75 -17.54 -0.75
CA ASN A 209 9.30 -18.91 -0.87
C ASN A 209 10.25 -19.66 -1.80
N ALA A 210 11.05 -20.56 -1.23
CA ALA A 210 12.06 -21.32 -1.95
C ALA A 210 11.47 -22.27 -3.00
N THR A 211 10.27 -22.82 -2.77
CA THR A 211 9.60 -23.74 -3.69
C THR A 211 9.28 -23.07 -5.02
N ILE A 212 8.94 -21.79 -5.01
CA ILE A 212 8.61 -20.99 -6.22
C ILE A 212 9.71 -20.00 -6.60
N GLY A 213 10.84 -20.00 -5.88
CA GLY A 213 11.99 -19.15 -6.16
C GLY A 213 11.73 -17.64 -6.11
N ARG A 214 10.70 -17.15 -5.41
CA ARG A 214 10.34 -15.71 -5.42
C ARG A 214 9.80 -15.19 -4.10
N ARG A 215 9.75 -13.85 -3.99
CA ARG A 215 9.12 -13.14 -2.87
C ARG A 215 7.59 -13.19 -2.98
N THR A 216 6.95 -13.36 -1.83
CA THR A 216 5.49 -13.48 -1.68
C THR A 216 4.90 -12.44 -0.72
N CYS A 217 5.76 -11.62 -0.11
CA CYS A 217 5.41 -10.41 0.63
C CYS A 217 6.57 -9.41 0.63
N ILE A 218 6.31 -8.21 1.15
CA ILE A 218 7.29 -7.14 1.28
C ILE A 218 8.20 -7.43 2.49
N CYS A 219 7.62 -7.61 3.69
CA CYS A 219 8.29 -7.78 4.98
C CYS A 219 8.04 -9.12 5.65
N SER A 220 9.15 -9.82 5.97
CA SER A 220 9.13 -11.06 6.73
C SER A 220 8.70 -10.82 8.18
N ASN A 221 9.14 -9.69 8.76
CA ASN A 221 8.91 -9.35 10.16
C ASN A 221 7.99 -8.14 10.30
N LEU A 222 7.27 -8.10 11.41
CA LEU A 222 6.44 -7.01 11.88
C LEU A 222 6.74 -6.83 13.36
N ALA A 223 7.14 -5.62 13.76
CA ALA A 223 7.29 -5.26 15.16
C ALA A 223 5.99 -4.64 15.67
N ILE A 224 5.50 -5.10 16.83
CA ILE A 224 4.29 -4.58 17.46
C ILE A 224 4.71 -3.90 18.76
N ASP A 225 4.48 -2.60 18.87
CA ASP A 225 4.63 -1.87 20.13
C ASP A 225 3.25 -1.75 20.78
N GLU A 226 3.06 -2.47 21.89
CA GLU A 226 1.81 -2.53 22.64
C GLU A 226 1.57 -1.29 23.51
N THR A 227 2.56 -0.39 23.61
CA THR A 227 2.44 0.85 24.37
C THR A 227 1.43 1.77 23.69
N PRO A 228 0.35 2.21 24.39
CA PRO A 228 -0.62 3.14 23.83
C PRO A 228 0.01 4.47 23.47
N LYS A 229 -0.29 4.99 22.28
CA LYS A 229 0.19 6.29 21.82
C LYS A 229 -0.96 7.18 21.37
N SER A 230 -0.95 8.43 21.81
CA SER A 230 -1.82 9.49 21.29
C SER A 230 -1.19 10.05 20.01
N VAL A 231 -1.71 9.65 18.85
CA VAL A 231 -1.06 9.90 17.54
C VAL A 231 -1.64 11.14 16.84
N TYR A 232 -2.95 11.37 16.99
CA TYR A 232 -3.70 12.39 16.24
C TYR A 232 -4.13 13.56 17.13
N GLY A 233 -3.44 13.74 18.26
CA GLY A 233 -3.72 14.78 19.25
C GLY A 233 -4.14 14.22 20.61
N PRO A 234 -4.24 15.09 21.64
CA PRO A 234 -4.47 14.68 23.03
C PRO A 234 -5.80 13.94 23.26
N LEU A 235 -6.83 14.30 22.49
CA LEU A 235 -8.17 13.72 22.60
C LEU A 235 -8.37 12.48 21.70
N SER A 236 -7.36 12.10 20.92
CA SER A 236 -7.48 10.94 20.03
C SER A 236 -7.43 9.63 20.83
N THR A 237 -8.27 8.65 20.45
CA THR A 237 -8.18 7.30 21.03
C THR A 237 -6.76 6.75 20.84
N PRO A 238 -6.11 6.26 21.92
CA PRO A 238 -4.77 5.71 21.83
C PRO A 238 -4.65 4.59 20.81
N ARG A 239 -3.49 4.50 20.16
CA ARG A 239 -3.21 3.54 19.09
C ARG A 239 -2.06 2.62 19.46
N GLN A 240 -2.11 1.40 18.94
CA GLN A 240 -0.98 0.47 18.90
C GLN A 240 -0.18 0.69 17.62
N GLU A 241 1.14 0.62 17.70
CA GLU A 241 2.01 0.76 16.52
C GLU A 241 2.42 -0.59 15.96
N TRP A 242 2.19 -0.78 14.67
CA TRP A 242 2.59 -1.93 13.89
C TRP A 242 3.64 -1.48 12.87
N ARG A 243 4.89 -1.89 13.06
CA ARG A 243 6.06 -1.42 12.30
C ARG A 243 6.51 -2.45 11.27
N PHE A 244 6.40 -2.08 10.00
CA PHE A 244 6.87 -2.85 8.85
C PHE A 244 8.21 -2.28 8.39
N GLU A 245 9.27 -2.54 9.14
CA GLU A 245 10.58 -1.90 8.98
C GLU A 245 11.13 -2.00 7.54
N CYS A 246 10.93 -3.14 6.88
CA CYS A 246 11.45 -3.35 5.53
C CYS A 246 10.74 -2.52 4.45
N ALA A 247 9.55 -2.02 4.74
CA ALA A 247 8.79 -1.10 3.89
C ALA A 247 8.86 0.34 4.43
N ASP A 248 9.47 0.53 5.60
CA ASP A 248 9.49 1.77 6.37
C ASP A 248 8.08 2.38 6.54
N VAL A 249 7.12 1.52 6.91
CA VAL A 249 5.72 1.89 7.17
C VAL A 249 5.39 1.59 8.63
N VAL A 250 4.73 2.53 9.30
CA VAL A 250 4.09 2.32 10.61
C VAL A 250 2.58 2.39 10.43
N LYS A 251 1.85 1.42 10.98
CA LYS A 251 0.39 1.43 11.02
C LYS A 251 -0.07 1.65 12.44
N TYR A 252 -0.94 2.62 12.64
CA TYR A 252 -1.58 2.90 13.92
C TYR A 252 -2.93 2.17 13.97
N LYS A 253 -3.03 1.14 14.81
CA LYS A 253 -4.23 0.32 15.00
C LYS A 253 -5.02 0.82 16.20
N ALA A 254 -6.34 0.90 16.05
CA ALA A 254 -7.26 1.32 17.12
C ALA A 254 -7.47 0.27 18.24
N ASN A 255 -7.05 -0.98 18.00
CA ASN A 255 -7.37 -2.10 18.87
C ASN A 255 -6.42 -2.17 20.07
N TYR A 256 -6.54 -1.23 21.00
CA TYR A 256 -5.97 -1.40 22.32
C TYR A 256 -6.76 -2.50 23.07
N ARG A 257 -6.08 -3.54 23.54
CA ARG A 257 -6.64 -4.65 24.36
C ARG A 257 -7.83 -5.42 23.76
N ARG A 258 -7.84 -5.76 22.46
CA ARG A 258 -8.73 -6.74 21.77
C ARG A 258 -10.27 -6.69 21.99
N ASN A 259 -10.83 -5.94 22.94
CA ASN A 259 -12.18 -6.19 23.50
C ASN A 259 -12.97 -4.95 23.98
N LEU A 260 -12.55 -3.72 23.74
CA LEU A 260 -13.42 -2.55 24.00
C LEU A 260 -13.75 -1.89 22.67
N SER A 261 -15.03 -2.01 22.33
CA SER A 261 -15.77 -1.33 21.27
C SER A 261 -15.08 -0.05 20.78
N LEU A 262 -14.69 -0.05 19.50
CA LEU A 262 -14.50 1.15 18.72
C LEU A 262 -15.84 1.92 18.69
N VAL A 263 -16.06 2.78 19.68
CA VAL A 263 -17.03 3.86 19.60
C VAL A 263 -16.23 5.08 19.16
N LEU A 264 -16.32 5.39 17.87
CA LEU A 264 -16.15 6.77 17.44
C LEU A 264 -17.45 7.44 17.89
N GLN A 265 -17.39 8.29 18.90
CA GLN A 265 -18.51 9.21 19.12
C GLN A 265 -18.51 10.24 17.98
N PRO A 266 -19.71 10.61 17.48
CA PRO A 266 -19.86 11.57 16.40
C PRO A 266 -19.24 12.94 16.69
#